data_AF-A0A961PVJ9-F1
#
_entry.id   AF-A0A961PVJ9-F1
#
_cell.length_a   1.000
_cell.length_b   1.000
_cell.length_c   1.000
_cell.angle_alpha   90.00
_cell.angle_beta   90.00
_cell.angle_gamma   90.00
#
_symmetry.space_group_name_H-M   'P 1'
#
loop_
_entity.id
_entity.type
_entity.pdbx_description
1 polymer ?
#
loop_
_entity_poly.entity_id
_entity_poly.type
_entity_poly.pdbx_seq_one_letter_code
_entity_poly.pdbx_strand_id
1 'polypeptide(L)'
;MKPNPLPLLATLALSAGAAFADGDHGPDHAINQDGAILSTADATKAAAFDILAAHAHRNGNLVTFHMTTNGIAGADTPAATGAVGGAGVLSYVWPTSLDPSAVAFEGGTGILALAATSHPDFDDTPLYDENLDGDPANDGVVWHSHWVVLTPTEACGPGALAVRDIPEGATPKLPATWPGLPIFLDSPGFTPLFDDAEIKVNVAFSHDVDVKGVAYDGVTSALRVNANIHAPLLCVVDVFDVASGDLSLPGKLN
;
A
#
# COMPACT_ATOMS: atom_id res chain seq x y z
N MET A 1 40.48 -34.21 -63.08
CA MET A 1 40.36 -32.90 -62.39
C MET A 1 38.92 -32.76 -61.94
N LYS A 2 38.71 -32.59 -60.63
CA LYS A 2 37.39 -32.60 -59.95
C LYS A 2 36.69 -31.24 -60.11
N PRO A 3 35.35 -31.18 -60.28
CA PRO A 3 34.60 -29.95 -60.07
C PRO A 3 34.31 -29.78 -58.56
N ASN A 4 34.63 -28.60 -58.04
CA ASN A 4 34.41 -28.22 -56.64
C ASN A 4 33.00 -27.64 -56.49
N PRO A 5 32.19 -28.04 -55.49
CA PRO A 5 30.89 -27.41 -55.25
C PRO A 5 31.06 -26.12 -54.43
N LEU A 6 30.37 -25.06 -54.85
CA LEU A 6 30.20 -23.81 -54.12
C LEU A 6 29.32 -24.03 -52.88
N PRO A 7 29.62 -23.44 -51.70
CA PRO A 7 28.70 -23.48 -50.58
C PRO A 7 27.67 -22.35 -50.70
N LEU A 8 26.39 -22.70 -50.60
CA LEU A 8 25.28 -21.77 -50.50
C LEU A 8 25.13 -21.36 -49.03
N LEU A 9 25.49 -20.12 -48.68
CA LEU A 9 25.18 -19.56 -47.36
C LEU A 9 23.69 -19.18 -47.32
N ALA A 10 22.90 -19.91 -46.53
CA ALA A 10 21.55 -19.50 -46.16
C ALA A 10 21.63 -18.59 -44.92
N THR A 11 21.39 -17.30 -45.11
CA THR A 11 21.20 -16.33 -44.03
C THR A 11 19.81 -16.52 -43.42
N LEU A 12 19.77 -17.13 -42.24
CA LEU A 12 18.55 -17.28 -41.44
C LEU A 12 18.34 -15.97 -40.65
N ALA A 13 17.51 -15.08 -41.19
CA ALA A 13 17.04 -13.91 -40.46
C ALA A 13 15.88 -14.32 -39.54
N LEU A 14 16.15 -14.61 -38.27
CA LEU A 14 15.10 -14.70 -37.25
C LEU A 14 14.73 -13.28 -36.81
N SER A 15 13.55 -12.85 -37.23
CA SER A 15 12.82 -11.73 -36.66
C SER A 15 12.61 -11.96 -35.16
N ALA A 16 13.17 -11.09 -34.32
CA ALA A 16 12.79 -10.99 -32.92
C ALA A 16 11.35 -10.49 -32.85
N GLY A 17 10.40 -11.40 -32.65
CA GLY A 17 9.06 -11.03 -32.24
C GLY A 17 9.14 -10.51 -30.80
N ALA A 18 8.71 -9.27 -30.58
CA ALA A 18 8.40 -8.80 -29.24
C ALA A 18 7.20 -9.64 -28.75
N ALA A 19 7.47 -10.59 -27.87
CA ALA A 19 6.42 -11.24 -27.10
C ALA A 19 5.94 -10.20 -26.08
N PHE A 20 4.75 -9.64 -26.29
CA PHE A 20 3.99 -9.08 -25.19
C PHE A 20 3.61 -10.27 -24.32
N ALA A 21 4.28 -10.40 -23.17
CA ALA A 21 3.78 -11.29 -22.14
C ALA A 21 2.47 -10.67 -21.66
N ASP A 22 1.33 -11.21 -22.09
CA ASP A 22 0.13 -11.15 -21.25
C ASP A 22 0.57 -11.87 -19.98
N GLY A 23 0.85 -11.10 -18.94
CA GLY A 23 1.17 -11.63 -17.63
C GLY A 23 -0.03 -12.45 -17.19
N ASP A 24 0.12 -13.78 -17.13
CA ASP A 24 -0.88 -14.66 -16.54
C ASP A 24 -0.85 -14.38 -15.04
N HIS A 25 -1.57 -13.34 -14.63
CA HIS A 25 -1.76 -12.98 -13.23
C HIS A 25 -2.28 -14.21 -12.49
N GLY A 26 -1.69 -14.54 -11.34
CA GLY A 26 -2.09 -15.71 -10.58
C GLY A 26 -3.61 -15.72 -10.32
N PRO A 27 -4.26 -16.89 -10.23
CA PRO A 27 -5.73 -16.96 -10.05
C PRO A 27 -6.22 -16.23 -8.79
N ASP A 28 -5.31 -15.99 -7.83
CA ASP A 28 -5.59 -15.31 -6.57
C ASP A 28 -5.25 -13.80 -6.59
N HIS A 29 -4.88 -13.23 -7.74
CA HIS A 29 -4.62 -11.78 -7.89
C HIS A 29 -5.93 -11.00 -7.95
N ALA A 30 -5.95 -9.75 -7.45
CA ALA A 30 -7.14 -8.90 -7.40
C ALA A 30 -7.84 -8.79 -8.76
N ILE A 31 -7.09 -8.66 -9.85
CA ILE A 31 -7.60 -8.51 -11.22
C ILE A 31 -8.48 -9.69 -11.69
N ASN A 32 -8.28 -10.87 -11.08
CA ASN A 32 -9.01 -12.08 -11.38
C ASN A 32 -10.15 -12.37 -10.39
N GLN A 33 -10.35 -11.50 -9.38
CA GLN A 33 -11.38 -11.71 -8.35
C GLN A 33 -12.73 -11.11 -8.73
N ASP A 34 -13.79 -11.87 -8.47
CA ASP A 34 -15.16 -11.38 -8.60
C ASP A 34 -15.42 -10.22 -7.63
N GLY A 35 -15.89 -9.09 -8.15
CA GLY A 35 -16.18 -7.89 -7.35
C GLY A 35 -14.97 -6.97 -7.11
N ALA A 36 -13.83 -7.23 -7.76
CA ALA A 36 -12.71 -6.31 -7.79
C ALA A 36 -13.10 -4.97 -8.46
N ILE A 37 -12.53 -3.88 -7.94
CA ILE A 37 -12.55 -2.56 -8.57
C ILE A 37 -11.47 -2.59 -9.65
N LEU A 38 -11.87 -2.61 -10.91
CA LEU A 38 -10.96 -2.64 -12.05
C LEU A 38 -10.65 -1.24 -12.55
N SER A 39 -9.37 -1.01 -12.89
CA SER A 39 -8.87 0.21 -13.50
C SER A 39 -8.07 -0.12 -14.76
N THR A 40 -8.02 0.83 -15.69
CA THR A 40 -7.24 0.68 -16.92
C THR A 40 -5.79 1.11 -16.68
N ALA A 41 -4.84 0.34 -17.20
CA ALA A 41 -3.43 0.69 -17.18
C ALA A 41 -3.16 2.11 -17.72
N ASP A 42 -2.30 2.85 -17.03
CA ASP A 42 -1.86 4.19 -17.40
C ASP A 42 -0.33 4.25 -17.46
N ALA A 43 0.19 4.23 -18.69
CA ALA A 43 1.63 4.26 -18.95
C ALA A 43 2.34 5.57 -18.55
N THR A 44 1.59 6.59 -18.08
CA THR A 44 2.18 7.81 -17.53
C THR A 44 2.56 7.69 -16.05
N LYS A 45 2.04 6.67 -15.35
CA LYS A 45 2.34 6.37 -13.95
C LYS A 45 3.52 5.40 -13.83
N ALA A 46 4.17 5.40 -12.67
CA ALA A 46 5.13 4.35 -12.35
C ALA A 46 4.40 3.01 -12.24
N ALA A 47 4.85 1.98 -12.97
CA ALA A 47 4.11 0.73 -13.13
C ALA A 47 3.82 0.02 -11.79
N ALA A 48 4.75 0.09 -10.82
CA ALA A 48 4.57 -0.47 -9.48
C ALA A 48 3.48 0.22 -8.64
N PHE A 49 2.97 1.37 -9.08
CA PHE A 49 1.92 2.15 -8.41
C PHE A 49 0.69 2.42 -9.30
N ASP A 50 0.69 1.99 -10.57
CA ASP A 50 -0.46 2.04 -11.47
C ASP A 50 -1.38 0.86 -11.14
N ILE A 51 -2.57 1.12 -10.61
CA ILE A 51 -3.49 0.09 -10.12
C ILE A 51 -4.27 -0.46 -11.30
N LEU A 52 -4.24 -1.78 -11.46
CA LEU A 52 -5.12 -2.50 -12.39
C LEU A 52 -6.37 -3.04 -11.69
N ALA A 53 -6.23 -3.44 -10.43
CA ALA A 53 -7.37 -3.89 -9.64
C ALA A 53 -7.14 -3.72 -8.13
N ALA A 54 -8.22 -3.41 -7.40
CA ALA A 54 -8.26 -3.46 -5.95
C ALA A 54 -9.40 -4.36 -5.50
N HIS A 55 -9.16 -5.22 -4.50
CA HIS A 55 -10.16 -6.15 -4.01
C HIS A 55 -9.95 -6.41 -2.52
N ALA A 56 -11.03 -6.75 -1.82
CA ALA A 56 -10.95 -7.26 -0.47
C ALA A 56 -12.08 -8.27 -0.26
N HIS A 57 -11.75 -9.37 0.42
CA HIS A 57 -12.73 -10.41 0.74
C HIS A 57 -12.55 -10.89 2.18
N ARG A 58 -13.61 -11.51 2.71
CA ARG A 58 -13.67 -12.00 4.08
C ARG A 58 -13.74 -13.52 4.11
N ASN A 59 -12.99 -14.12 5.03
CA ASN A 59 -13.15 -15.51 5.44
C ASN A 59 -13.15 -15.59 6.98
N GLY A 60 -14.33 -15.77 7.57
CA GLY A 60 -14.48 -15.76 9.03
C GLY A 60 -14.18 -14.39 9.62
N ASN A 61 -13.17 -14.29 10.48
CA ASN A 61 -12.70 -13.02 11.05
C ASN A 61 -11.45 -12.45 10.32
N LEU A 62 -10.98 -13.13 9.27
CA LEU A 62 -9.90 -12.65 8.43
C LEU A 62 -10.48 -11.87 7.24
N VAL A 63 -9.89 -10.72 6.95
CA VAL A 63 -10.10 -9.98 5.70
C VAL A 63 -8.77 -9.94 4.98
N THR A 64 -8.76 -10.37 3.72
CA THR A 64 -7.59 -10.22 2.85
C THR A 64 -7.85 -9.05 1.92
N PHE A 65 -6.98 -8.05 1.99
CA PHE A 65 -6.93 -6.92 1.07
C PHE A 65 -5.92 -7.21 -0.03
N HIS A 66 -6.25 -6.82 -1.24
CA HIS A 66 -5.53 -7.13 -2.46
C HIS A 66 -5.40 -5.89 -3.34
N MET A 67 -4.27 -5.79 -4.03
CA MET A 67 -4.09 -4.82 -5.10
C MET A 67 -3.16 -5.40 -6.18
N THR A 68 -3.63 -5.43 -7.41
CA THR A 68 -2.83 -5.77 -8.59
C THR A 68 -2.39 -4.48 -9.26
N THR A 69 -1.09 -4.36 -9.52
CA THR A 69 -0.47 -3.22 -10.19
C THR A 69 -0.07 -3.56 -11.63
N ASN A 70 0.29 -2.56 -12.43
CA ASN A 70 0.73 -2.75 -13.81
C ASN A 70 2.20 -3.21 -13.93
N GLY A 71 2.94 -3.15 -12.83
CA GLY A 71 4.34 -3.56 -12.71
C GLY A 71 4.54 -4.52 -11.55
N ILE A 72 5.78 -4.66 -11.07
CA ILE A 72 6.09 -5.48 -9.89
C ILE A 72 5.76 -4.67 -8.63
N ALA A 73 4.80 -5.14 -7.83
CA ALA A 73 4.42 -4.49 -6.58
C ALA A 73 5.59 -4.53 -5.57
N GLY A 74 5.80 -3.42 -4.86
CA GLY A 74 6.87 -3.29 -3.86
C GLY A 74 8.28 -3.16 -4.43
N ALA A 75 8.46 -3.17 -5.76
CA ALA A 75 9.78 -3.05 -6.38
C ALA A 75 10.45 -1.69 -6.15
N ASP A 76 9.65 -0.64 -5.96
CA ASP A 76 10.12 0.72 -5.69
C ASP A 76 9.97 1.04 -4.19
N THR A 77 11.05 1.47 -3.55
CA THR A 77 11.07 1.96 -2.16
C THR A 77 11.61 3.39 -2.12
N PRO A 78 11.22 4.21 -1.12
CA PRO A 78 11.72 5.57 -1.02
C PRO A 78 13.23 5.58 -0.73
N ALA A 79 13.93 6.58 -1.29
CA ALA A 79 15.34 6.75 -1.03
C ALA A 79 15.58 7.15 0.44
N ALA A 80 16.51 6.45 1.11
CA ALA A 80 16.95 6.82 2.44
C ALA A 80 17.63 8.20 2.43
N THR A 81 17.27 9.01 3.40
CA THR A 81 17.75 10.37 3.62
C THR A 81 18.66 10.46 4.85
N GLY A 82 18.61 9.46 5.73
CA GLY A 82 19.34 9.42 7.00
C GLY A 82 18.72 10.32 8.08
N ALA A 83 17.51 10.83 7.87
CA ALA A 83 16.81 11.67 8.84
C ALA A 83 15.28 11.45 8.78
N VAL A 84 14.66 11.36 9.95
CA VAL A 84 13.19 11.22 10.08
C VAL A 84 12.47 12.42 9.44
N GLY A 85 12.93 13.64 9.73
CA GLY A 85 12.31 14.86 9.23
C GLY A 85 12.49 15.03 7.72
N GLY A 86 11.39 15.01 6.97
CA GLY A 86 11.40 15.09 5.51
C GLY A 86 11.47 13.74 4.81
N ALA A 87 11.56 12.63 5.56
CA ALA A 87 11.59 11.28 5.02
C ALA A 87 10.37 11.00 4.14
N GLY A 88 10.60 10.30 3.03
CA GLY A 88 9.55 9.85 2.14
C GLY A 88 8.97 8.51 2.59
N VAL A 89 7.67 8.34 2.39
CA VAL A 89 6.94 7.09 2.58
C VAL A 89 6.25 6.76 1.27
N LEU A 90 6.39 5.53 0.78
CA LEU A 90 5.56 5.01 -0.32
C LEU A 90 4.53 4.05 0.26
N SER A 91 3.33 4.02 -0.34
CA SER A 91 2.20 3.30 0.26
C SER A 91 1.24 2.70 -0.76
N TYR A 92 0.73 1.51 -0.41
CA TYR A 92 -0.47 0.88 -0.95
C TYR A 92 -1.57 0.98 0.11
N VAL A 93 -2.71 1.59 -0.22
CA VAL A 93 -3.70 2.01 0.77
C VAL A 93 -5.08 1.49 0.37
N TRP A 94 -5.82 0.97 1.35
CA TRP A 94 -7.23 0.61 1.25
C TRP A 94 -8.04 1.47 2.22
N PRO A 95 -8.52 2.65 1.78
CA PRO A 95 -9.44 3.45 2.57
C PRO A 95 -10.78 2.72 2.67
N THR A 96 -11.40 2.79 3.85
CA THR A 96 -12.63 2.05 4.15
C THR A 96 -13.73 2.94 4.72
N SER A 97 -14.96 2.44 4.71
CA SER A 97 -16.07 3.05 5.45
C SER A 97 -16.18 2.57 6.90
N LEU A 98 -15.18 1.85 7.43
CA LEU A 98 -15.18 1.44 8.82
C LEU A 98 -14.96 2.66 9.72
N ASP A 99 -15.66 2.67 10.85
CA ASP A 99 -15.34 3.60 11.92
C ASP A 99 -13.98 3.23 12.55
N PRO A 100 -13.10 4.19 12.89
CA PRO A 100 -11.81 3.89 13.51
C PRO A 100 -11.89 3.01 14.78
N SER A 101 -13.02 3.02 15.50
CA SER A 101 -13.23 2.15 16.66
C SER A 101 -13.25 0.65 16.34
N ALA A 102 -13.46 0.28 15.07
CA ALA A 102 -13.38 -1.10 14.58
C ALA A 102 -11.99 -1.73 14.80
N VAL A 103 -10.94 -0.89 14.88
CA VAL A 103 -9.57 -1.32 15.17
C VAL A 103 -9.04 -0.66 16.45
N ALA A 104 -9.94 -0.33 17.38
CA ALA A 104 -9.66 0.20 18.71
C ALA A 104 -9.15 1.66 18.82
N PHE A 105 -9.09 2.43 17.73
CA PHE A 105 -8.98 3.88 17.83
C PHE A 105 -10.22 4.53 18.48
N GLU A 106 -10.11 5.81 18.84
CA GLU A 106 -11.26 6.64 19.15
C GLU A 106 -12.15 6.79 17.90
N GLY A 107 -13.44 6.46 18.01
CA GLY A 107 -14.38 6.45 16.89
C GLY A 107 -14.76 7.84 16.39
N GLY A 108 -15.23 7.94 15.14
CA GLY A 108 -15.65 9.19 14.52
C GLY A 108 -14.52 10.20 14.28
N THR A 109 -13.26 9.76 14.28
CA THR A 109 -12.08 10.63 14.23
C THR A 109 -11.51 10.85 12.83
N GLY A 110 -12.00 10.14 11.81
CA GLY A 110 -11.55 10.31 10.43
C GLY A 110 -11.84 9.09 9.57
N ILE A 111 -11.14 8.99 8.44
CA ILE A 111 -11.22 7.86 7.51
C ILE A 111 -10.26 6.78 7.98
N LEU A 112 -10.75 5.58 8.29
CA LEU A 112 -9.90 4.44 8.60
C LEU A 112 -9.37 3.82 7.30
N ALA A 113 -8.05 3.72 7.19
CA ALA A 113 -7.39 3.10 6.05
C ALA A 113 -6.36 2.07 6.51
N LEU A 114 -6.33 0.93 5.83
CA LEU A 114 -5.20 0.00 5.89
C LEU A 114 -4.13 0.54 4.95
N ALA A 115 -2.89 0.61 5.40
CA ALA A 115 -1.77 1.00 4.56
C ALA A 115 -0.67 -0.04 4.68
N ALA A 116 -0.14 -0.50 3.54
CA ALA A 116 1.17 -1.13 3.49
C ALA A 116 2.19 -0.06 3.07
N THR A 117 3.26 0.10 3.83
CA THR A 117 4.20 1.21 3.74
C THR A 117 5.64 0.74 3.67
N SER A 118 6.49 1.54 3.04
CA SER A 118 7.95 1.44 3.13
C SER A 118 8.51 2.84 3.40
N HIS A 119 9.36 2.96 4.41
CA HIS A 119 9.98 4.21 4.88
C HIS A 119 11.31 3.96 5.62
N PRO A 120 12.46 4.07 4.94
CA PRO A 120 13.76 3.65 5.49
C PRO A 120 14.27 4.48 6.68
N ASP A 121 13.70 5.67 6.93
CA ASP A 121 14.19 6.61 7.94
C ASP A 121 13.18 6.90 9.07
N PHE A 122 12.08 6.16 9.13
CA PHE A 122 11.02 6.35 10.12
C PHE A 122 10.74 4.99 10.76
N ASP A 123 11.02 4.83 12.05
CA ASP A 123 10.67 3.60 12.77
C ASP A 123 9.34 3.82 13.49
N ASP A 124 8.33 3.11 13.05
CA ASP A 124 6.98 3.10 13.62
C ASP A 124 6.49 1.69 13.97
N THR A 125 7.40 0.72 14.02
CA THR A 125 7.10 -0.68 14.39
C THR A 125 7.97 -1.19 15.54
N PRO A 126 8.11 -0.46 16.67
CA PRO A 126 9.08 -0.77 17.73
C PRO A 126 8.81 -2.09 18.48
N LEU A 127 7.70 -2.78 18.18
CA LEU A 127 7.34 -4.09 18.74
C LEU A 127 7.77 -5.27 17.85
N TYR A 128 8.14 -5.01 16.60
CA TYR A 128 8.40 -6.03 15.58
C TYR A 128 9.78 -5.82 14.98
N ASP A 129 10.57 -6.89 14.92
CA ASP A 129 11.83 -6.96 14.18
C ASP A 129 11.52 -7.42 12.75
N GLU A 130 11.27 -6.46 11.86
CA GLU A 130 10.69 -6.70 10.53
C GLU A 130 11.68 -7.34 9.56
N ASN A 131 12.96 -7.00 9.71
CA ASN A 131 14.04 -7.54 8.89
C ASN A 131 14.72 -8.78 9.51
N LEU A 132 14.37 -9.14 10.75
CA LEU A 132 14.85 -10.29 11.52
C LEU A 132 16.36 -10.22 11.87
N ASP A 133 16.92 -9.02 12.04
CA ASP A 133 18.33 -8.81 12.42
C ASP A 133 18.57 -8.76 13.94
N GLY A 134 17.49 -8.76 14.74
CA GLY A 134 17.50 -8.71 16.19
C GLY A 134 17.39 -7.30 16.78
N ASP A 135 17.18 -6.25 15.99
CA ASP A 135 17.03 -4.86 16.42
C ASP A 135 15.74 -4.21 15.89
N PRO A 136 14.62 -4.31 16.62
CA PRO A 136 13.33 -3.76 16.19
C PRO A 136 13.29 -2.22 16.12
N ALA A 137 14.39 -1.54 16.42
CA ALA A 137 14.49 -0.08 16.37
C ALA A 137 15.07 0.46 15.05
N ASN A 138 15.34 -0.42 14.07
CA ASN A 138 15.92 -0.05 12.79
C ASN A 138 15.10 -0.51 11.57
N ASP A 139 13.84 -0.86 11.81
CA ASP A 139 12.91 -1.33 10.81
C ASP A 139 12.19 -0.18 10.11
N GLY A 140 11.95 -0.36 8.80
CA GLY A 140 11.37 0.70 7.97
C GLY A 140 11.64 0.53 6.48
N VAL A 141 12.72 -0.16 6.09
CA VAL A 141 12.97 -0.45 4.66
C VAL A 141 12.00 -1.53 4.16
N VAL A 142 11.76 -2.54 4.98
CA VAL A 142 10.87 -3.67 4.66
C VAL A 142 9.44 -3.16 4.61
N TRP A 143 8.68 -3.60 3.62
CA TRP A 143 7.26 -3.28 3.54
C TRP A 143 6.51 -3.91 4.72
N HIS A 144 5.82 -3.09 5.49
CA HIS A 144 4.98 -3.51 6.61
C HIS A 144 3.61 -2.84 6.52
N SER A 145 2.73 -3.03 7.51
CA SER A 145 1.40 -2.45 7.46
C SER A 145 0.94 -1.77 8.74
N HIS A 146 0.04 -0.81 8.55
CA HIS A 146 -0.61 -0.04 9.60
C HIS A 146 -2.10 0.09 9.37
N TRP A 147 -2.80 0.30 10.47
CA TRP A 147 -4.04 1.07 10.43
C TRP A 147 -3.73 2.54 10.70
N VAL A 148 -4.23 3.42 9.84
CA VAL A 148 -4.12 4.87 10.02
C VAL A 148 -5.49 5.54 9.97
N VAL A 149 -5.64 6.65 10.70
CA VAL A 149 -6.81 7.52 10.59
C VAL A 149 -6.43 8.77 9.81
N LEU A 150 -6.99 8.93 8.62
CA LEU A 150 -6.76 10.09 7.76
C LEU A 150 -7.79 11.19 8.05
N THR A 151 -7.30 12.43 8.07
CA THR A 151 -8.14 13.64 8.20
C THR A 151 -7.69 14.74 7.24
N PRO A 152 -8.63 15.55 6.72
CA PRO A 152 -8.27 16.69 5.88
C PRO A 152 -7.54 17.75 6.70
N THR A 153 -6.45 18.27 6.13
CA THR A 153 -5.69 19.36 6.73
C THR A 153 -5.01 20.23 5.69
N GLU A 154 -5.32 21.52 5.72
CA GLU A 154 -4.71 22.53 4.85
C GLU A 154 -3.22 22.75 5.15
N ALA A 155 -2.74 22.32 6.32
CA ALA A 155 -1.32 22.42 6.69
C ALA A 155 -0.42 21.52 5.81
N CYS A 156 -0.99 20.47 5.21
CA CYS A 156 -0.29 19.62 4.23
C CYS A 156 -0.49 20.08 2.78
N GLY A 157 -1.27 21.14 2.57
CA GLY A 157 -1.64 21.68 1.26
C GLY A 157 -3.15 21.72 1.04
N PRO A 158 -3.63 22.47 0.03
CA PRO A 158 -5.05 22.61 -0.24
C PRO A 158 -5.76 21.27 -0.48
N GLY A 159 -6.75 20.94 0.34
CA GLY A 159 -7.51 19.70 0.24
C GLY A 159 -6.72 18.41 0.55
N ALA A 160 -5.51 18.53 1.09
CA ALA A 160 -4.66 17.38 1.40
C ALA A 160 -5.17 16.62 2.65
N LEU A 161 -4.80 15.34 2.73
CA LEU A 161 -4.99 14.50 3.91
C LEU A 161 -3.68 14.38 4.68
N ALA A 162 -3.80 14.13 5.98
CA ALA A 162 -2.70 13.69 6.84
C ALA A 162 -3.17 12.55 7.73
N VAL A 163 -2.22 11.76 8.23
CA VAL A 163 -2.49 10.93 9.40
C VAL A 163 -2.78 11.87 10.57
N ARG A 164 -3.93 11.66 11.21
CA ARG A 164 -4.46 12.54 12.26
C ARG A 164 -3.47 12.65 13.42
N ASP A 165 -3.07 13.87 13.77
CA ASP A 165 -2.24 14.11 14.95
C ASP A 165 -2.98 13.91 16.26
N ILE A 166 -2.21 13.58 17.29
CA ILE A 166 -2.62 13.59 18.69
C ILE A 166 -2.09 14.91 19.30
N PRO A 167 -2.97 15.86 19.65
CA PRO A 167 -2.54 17.11 20.29
C PRO A 167 -1.76 16.86 21.58
N GLU A 168 -0.79 17.73 21.88
CA GLU A 168 -0.03 17.66 23.12
C GLU A 168 -0.97 17.65 24.35
N GLY A 169 -0.78 16.66 25.22
CA GLY A 169 -1.60 16.46 26.42
C GLY A 169 -2.96 15.78 26.19
N ALA A 170 -3.34 15.47 24.95
CA ALA A 170 -4.51 14.66 24.68
C ALA A 170 -4.23 13.16 24.97
N THR A 171 -5.27 12.44 25.40
CA THR A 171 -5.20 11.01 25.69
C THR A 171 -6.35 10.28 24.97
N PRO A 172 -6.36 10.26 23.63
CA PRO A 172 -7.40 9.57 22.88
C PRO A 172 -7.29 8.05 23.12
N LYS A 173 -8.36 7.33 22.76
CA LYS A 173 -8.30 5.87 22.71
C LYS A 173 -7.41 5.45 21.54
N LEU A 174 -6.43 4.60 21.80
CA LEU A 174 -5.47 4.09 20.83
C LEU A 174 -5.42 2.55 20.92
N PRO A 175 -5.06 1.86 19.82
CA PRO A 175 -4.91 0.40 19.82
C PRO A 175 -3.74 -0.04 20.69
N ALA A 176 -3.73 -1.33 21.05
CA ALA A 176 -2.68 -1.89 21.92
C ALA A 176 -1.30 -1.90 21.25
N THR A 177 -1.26 -1.87 19.92
CA THR A 177 -0.07 -1.88 19.06
C THR A 177 0.31 -0.49 18.55
N TRP A 178 -0.19 0.58 19.19
CA TRP A 178 0.24 1.95 18.95
C TRP A 178 1.73 2.12 19.29
N PRO A 179 2.56 2.66 18.37
CA PRO A 179 4.02 2.74 18.56
C PRO A 179 4.48 3.91 19.43
N GLY A 180 3.57 4.66 20.05
CA GLY A 180 3.92 5.82 20.90
C GLY A 180 4.13 7.13 20.13
N LEU A 181 3.81 7.16 18.84
CA LEU A 181 3.91 8.35 17.99
C LEU A 181 2.71 9.29 18.17
N PRO A 182 2.87 10.62 18.05
CA PRO A 182 1.79 11.58 18.28
C PRO A 182 0.80 11.67 17.10
N ILE A 183 0.40 10.52 16.55
CA ILE A 183 -0.53 10.37 15.42
C ILE A 183 -1.40 9.11 15.62
N PHE A 184 -2.55 9.07 14.97
CA PHE A 184 -3.45 7.92 14.91
C PHE A 184 -2.91 6.90 13.90
N LEU A 185 -1.87 6.17 14.33
CA LEU A 185 -1.22 5.09 13.60
C LEU A 185 -1.13 3.87 14.51
N ASP A 186 -1.38 2.70 13.96
CA ASP A 186 -1.32 1.41 14.66
C ASP A 186 -0.45 0.47 13.85
N SER A 187 0.40 -0.31 14.51
CA SER A 187 1.35 -1.21 13.87
C SER A 187 1.08 -2.65 14.31
N PRO A 188 0.00 -3.29 13.81
CA PRO A 188 -0.45 -4.60 14.29
C PRO A 188 0.40 -5.79 13.83
N GLY A 189 1.41 -5.55 12.98
CA GLY A 189 2.31 -6.58 12.47
C GLY A 189 1.69 -7.50 11.41
N PHE A 190 0.66 -7.05 10.68
CA PHE A 190 0.17 -7.81 9.52
C PHE A 190 1.19 -7.68 8.37
N THR A 191 1.80 -8.78 7.98
CA THR A 191 2.84 -8.77 6.94
C THR A 191 2.23 -8.61 5.53
N PRO A 192 2.63 -7.60 4.75
CA PRO A 192 2.34 -7.54 3.33
C PRO A 192 3.03 -8.68 2.58
N LEU A 193 2.30 -9.33 1.68
CA LEU A 193 2.80 -10.40 0.82
C LEU A 193 2.81 -9.92 -0.62
N PHE A 194 3.96 -10.03 -1.28
CA PHE A 194 4.14 -9.63 -2.67
C PHE A 194 4.28 -10.87 -3.56
N ASP A 195 3.59 -10.85 -4.71
CA ASP A 195 3.63 -11.90 -5.73
C ASP A 195 3.57 -11.26 -7.11
N ASP A 196 4.74 -11.01 -7.71
CA ASP A 196 4.92 -10.21 -8.92
C ASP A 196 4.17 -8.87 -8.86
N ALA A 197 3.03 -8.76 -9.54
CA ALA A 197 2.24 -7.54 -9.63
C ALA A 197 1.27 -7.31 -8.47
N GLU A 198 1.13 -8.31 -7.60
CA GLU A 198 0.12 -8.33 -6.54
C GLU A 198 0.75 -8.02 -5.18
N ILE A 199 0.06 -7.20 -4.40
CA ILE A 199 0.24 -7.08 -2.95
C ILE A 199 -1.01 -7.57 -2.22
N LYS A 200 -0.81 -8.35 -1.14
CA LYS A 200 -1.87 -8.82 -0.25
C LYS A 200 -1.55 -8.51 1.20
N VAL A 201 -2.56 -8.15 1.98
CA VAL A 201 -2.45 -8.00 3.43
C VAL A 201 -3.58 -8.78 4.10
N ASN A 202 -3.22 -9.71 4.98
CA ASN A 202 -4.16 -10.52 5.75
C ASN A 202 -4.41 -9.89 7.11
N VAL A 203 -5.61 -9.35 7.32
CA VAL A 203 -5.97 -8.61 8.53
C VAL A 203 -6.96 -9.42 9.36
N ALA A 204 -6.59 -9.69 10.61
CA ALA A 204 -7.49 -10.29 11.58
C ALA A 204 -8.30 -9.21 12.30
N PHE A 205 -9.62 -9.32 12.24
CA PHE A 205 -10.54 -8.52 13.05
C PHE A 205 -10.97 -9.28 14.31
N SER A 206 -11.28 -8.53 15.36
CA SER A 206 -11.96 -9.07 16.55
C SER A 206 -13.34 -9.60 16.17
N HIS A 207 -13.81 -10.65 16.84
CA HIS A 207 -15.05 -11.35 16.48
C HIS A 207 -16.32 -10.49 16.63
N ASP A 208 -16.25 -9.43 17.42
CA ASP A 208 -17.32 -8.46 17.67
C ASP A 208 -17.38 -7.33 16.62
N VAL A 209 -16.42 -7.27 15.70
CA VAL A 209 -16.40 -6.28 14.60
C VAL A 209 -17.14 -6.85 13.39
N ASP A 210 -18.24 -6.20 12.99
CA ASP A 210 -18.92 -6.53 11.74
C ASP A 210 -18.32 -5.74 10.58
N VAL A 211 -17.61 -6.45 9.70
CA VAL A 211 -17.01 -5.88 8.48
C VAL A 211 -17.87 -6.11 7.24
N LYS A 212 -19.07 -6.70 7.37
CA LYS A 212 -19.95 -6.96 6.23
C LYS A 212 -20.48 -5.65 5.63
N GLY A 213 -20.41 -5.55 4.31
CA GLY A 213 -20.90 -4.39 3.54
C GLY A 213 -20.04 -3.14 3.65
N VAL A 214 -18.92 -3.20 4.38
CA VAL A 214 -17.93 -2.13 4.44
C VAL A 214 -17.49 -1.77 3.04
N ALA A 215 -17.55 -0.48 2.74
CA ALA A 215 -17.06 0.08 1.49
C ALA A 215 -15.54 0.18 1.55
N TYR A 216 -14.87 -0.03 0.42
CA TYR A 216 -13.43 0.21 0.30
C TYR A 216 -13.07 0.68 -1.11
N ASP A 217 -11.85 1.20 -1.23
CA ASP A 217 -11.18 1.51 -2.49
C ASP A 217 -9.72 1.03 -2.47
N GLY A 218 -8.99 1.26 -3.57
CA GLY A 218 -7.53 1.11 -3.62
C GLY A 218 -6.87 2.42 -4.00
N VAL A 219 -5.79 2.79 -3.31
CA VAL A 219 -5.02 4.00 -3.56
C VAL A 219 -3.53 3.69 -3.47
N THR A 220 -2.73 4.27 -4.35
CA THR A 220 -1.27 4.31 -4.24
C THR A 220 -0.86 5.75 -4.01
N SER A 221 0.01 5.98 -3.01
CA SER A 221 0.35 7.35 -2.60
C SER A 221 1.75 7.46 -2.03
N ALA A 222 2.24 8.70 -2.01
CA ALA A 222 3.41 9.08 -1.23
C ALA A 222 3.01 9.98 -0.06
N LEU A 223 3.66 9.73 1.09
CA LEU A 223 3.59 10.59 2.25
C LEU A 223 4.98 11.17 2.55
N ARG A 224 4.98 12.23 3.34
CA ARG A 224 6.21 12.85 3.82
C ARG A 224 6.11 13.10 5.31
N VAL A 225 7.11 12.62 6.04
CA VAL A 225 7.28 12.94 7.46
C VAL A 225 7.67 14.42 7.57
N ASN A 226 6.99 15.15 8.43
CA ASN A 226 7.24 16.56 8.62
C ASN A 226 8.51 16.78 9.45
N ALA A 227 9.37 17.69 8.99
CA ALA A 227 10.56 18.07 9.76
C ALA A 227 10.22 18.91 11.00
N ASN A 228 9.01 19.49 11.06
CA ASN A 228 8.53 20.25 12.21
C ASN A 228 7.53 19.42 13.01
N ILE A 229 7.90 19.06 14.24
CA ILE A 229 7.05 18.30 15.18
C ILE A 229 5.78 19.04 15.63
N HIS A 230 5.65 20.34 15.33
CA HIS A 230 4.46 21.15 15.60
C HIS A 230 3.51 21.27 14.40
N ALA A 231 3.82 20.60 13.29
CA ALA A 231 2.96 20.48 12.11
C ALA A 231 2.55 19.01 11.95
N PRO A 232 1.51 18.71 11.13
CA PRO A 232 1.08 17.33 11.00
C PRO A 232 2.22 16.43 10.65
N LEU A 233 2.42 15.40 11.46
CA LEU A 233 3.66 14.62 11.43
C LEU A 233 3.80 13.89 10.10
N LEU A 234 2.70 13.45 9.49
CA LEU A 234 2.72 12.65 8.27
C LEU A 234 1.66 13.13 7.28
N CYS A 235 2.10 13.85 6.24
CA CYS A 235 1.26 14.42 5.20
C CYS A 235 1.20 13.51 3.97
N VAL A 236 0.02 13.33 3.37
CA VAL A 236 -0.10 12.81 2.00
C VAL A 236 0.35 13.92 1.05
N VAL A 237 1.43 13.67 0.31
CA VAL A 237 2.05 14.67 -0.59
C VAL A 237 1.83 14.37 -2.07
N ASP A 238 1.49 13.12 -2.40
CA ASP A 238 1.16 12.72 -3.77
C ASP A 238 0.20 11.53 -3.75
N VAL A 239 -0.71 11.49 -4.72
CA VAL A 239 -1.60 10.36 -4.98
C VAL A 239 -1.31 9.89 -6.40
N PHE A 240 -0.68 8.72 -6.51
CA PHE A 240 -0.25 8.18 -7.78
C PHE A 240 -1.43 7.61 -8.56
N ASP A 241 -2.30 6.88 -7.87
CA ASP A 241 -3.48 6.28 -8.49
C ASP A 241 -4.61 6.01 -7.49
N VAL A 242 -5.83 5.93 -8.03
CA VAL A 242 -7.04 5.55 -7.30
C VAL A 242 -7.79 4.53 -8.16
N ALA A 243 -8.06 3.34 -7.62
CA ALA A 243 -8.65 2.23 -8.37
C ALA A 243 -10.03 2.59 -8.97
N SER A 244 -10.87 3.33 -8.23
CA SER A 244 -12.15 3.84 -8.73
C SER A 244 -12.03 5.10 -9.61
N GLY A 245 -10.87 5.75 -9.62
CA GLY A 245 -10.60 7.03 -10.27
C GLY A 245 -11.13 8.27 -9.54
N ASP A 246 -12.07 8.11 -8.59
CA ASP A 246 -12.72 9.23 -7.89
C ASP A 246 -12.82 9.07 -6.37
N LEU A 247 -12.30 7.96 -5.84
CA LEU A 247 -12.35 7.60 -4.42
C LEU A 247 -13.80 7.48 -3.91
N SER A 248 -14.72 6.97 -4.72
CA SER A 248 -16.12 6.75 -4.35
C SER A 248 -16.34 5.52 -3.45
N LEU A 249 -15.30 4.71 -3.21
CA LEU A 249 -15.34 3.46 -2.44
C LEU A 249 -16.39 2.45 -2.99
N PRO A 250 -16.32 2.07 -4.28
CA PRO A 250 -17.32 1.20 -4.88
C PRO A 250 -17.21 -0.26 -4.40
N GLY A 251 -16.05 -0.68 -3.88
CA GLY A 251 -15.83 -2.02 -3.37
C GLY A 251 -16.68 -2.33 -2.14
N LYS A 252 -17.04 -3.60 -1.94
CA LYS A 252 -17.83 -4.07 -0.79
C LYS A 252 -17.26 -5.36 -0.22
N LEU A 253 -17.00 -5.38 1.09
CA LEU A 253 -16.69 -6.62 1.80
C LEU A 253 -17.95 -7.48 1.92
N ASN A 254 -17.94 -8.65 1.28
CA ASN A 254 -19.05 -9.60 1.27
C ASN A 254 -18.86 -10.75 2.27
#